data_AF-A0A2P4XX51-F1
#
_entry.id   AF-A0A2P4XX51-F1
#
_cell.length_a   1.000
_cell.length_b   1.000
_cell.length_c   1.000
_cell.angle_alpha   90.00
_cell.angle_beta   90.00
_cell.angle_gamma   90.00
#
_symmetry.space_group_name_H-M   'P 1'
#
loop_
_entity.id
_entity.type
_entity.pdbx_description
1 polymer ?
#
loop_
_entity_poly.entity_id
_entity_poly.type
_entity_poly.pdbx_seq_one_letter_code
_entity_poly.pdbx_strand_id
1 'polypeptide(L)'
;MATTDNVDSQKRLRTNEAGESVDAAETQCVNKYKGYSFPKDNFTIERIPVESVTPQEFFARYVCTRTPVVLTGYLQDKDFTAPKKWSQSDGRLMELAGDTKLTVERRGDIHEKFGKGIAVEMPFRELLNLIASGDEMHYLTTQEVAFEEDGRPEIMAPFMKQLQQDFPLRPKLMGHLIPQNINMWMGNNKHGSSTGLHHDHHDNLYILMRGKKRFRLYSPRDADKMYVRGRMAHVHPNGLINYVGKETT
;
A
#
# COMPACT_ATOMS: atom_id res chain seq x y z
N MET A 1 16.00 -18.92 33.53
CA MET A 1 15.33 -19.36 32.29
C MET A 1 13.97 -18.69 32.28
N ALA A 2 13.87 -17.53 31.63
CA ALA A 2 12.61 -16.84 31.43
C ALA A 2 12.27 -16.94 29.95
N THR A 3 11.19 -17.64 29.65
CA THR A 3 10.63 -17.82 28.32
C THR A 3 10.06 -16.48 27.85
N THR A 4 10.69 -15.88 26.85
CA THR A 4 10.15 -14.75 26.10
C THR A 4 9.04 -15.26 25.20
N ASP A 5 7.80 -14.85 25.47
CA ASP A 5 6.66 -15.07 24.59
C ASP A 5 6.90 -14.34 23.26
N ASN A 6 6.92 -15.14 22.20
CA ASN A 6 7.14 -14.71 20.83
C ASN A 6 5.87 -13.98 20.37
N VAL A 7 5.94 -12.65 20.18
CA VAL A 7 4.84 -11.88 19.58
C VAL A 7 4.81 -12.22 18.10
N ASP A 8 3.99 -13.21 17.77
CA ASP A 8 3.81 -13.75 16.44
C ASP A 8 3.31 -12.65 15.48
N SER A 9 4.19 -12.20 14.59
CA SER A 9 3.85 -11.30 13.49
C SER A 9 3.15 -12.08 12.37
N GLN A 10 2.06 -12.78 12.70
CA GLN A 10 1.24 -13.41 11.69
C GLN A 10 0.58 -12.31 10.85
N LYS A 11 1.02 -12.17 9.59
CA LYS A 11 0.14 -11.72 8.51
C LYS A 11 -1.19 -12.42 8.72
N ARG A 12 -2.24 -11.66 9.04
CA ARG A 12 -3.59 -12.21 9.16
C ARG A 12 -3.92 -12.95 7.86
N LEU A 13 -3.87 -14.27 7.90
CA LEU A 13 -4.41 -15.12 6.86
C LEU A 13 -5.85 -14.66 6.62
N ARG A 14 -6.20 -14.36 5.37
CA ARG A 14 -7.60 -14.07 5.04
C ARG A 14 -8.38 -15.36 5.20
N THR A 15 -9.00 -15.56 6.35
CA THR A 15 -9.97 -16.63 6.53
C THR A 15 -11.18 -16.32 5.66
N ASN A 16 -11.62 -17.31 4.88
CA ASN A 16 -12.90 -17.26 4.16
C ASN A 16 -14.09 -17.37 5.10
N GLU A 17 -13.87 -17.58 6.39
CA GLU A 17 -14.90 -17.44 7.41
C GLU A 17 -15.44 -16.01 7.35
N ALA A 18 -16.75 -15.89 7.22
CA ALA A 18 -17.45 -14.66 7.49
C ALA A 18 -17.16 -14.33 8.96
N GLY A 19 -16.27 -13.37 9.23
CA GLY A 19 -16.27 -12.74 10.54
C GLY A 19 -17.69 -12.23 10.79
N GLU A 20 -18.19 -12.37 12.01
CA GLU A 20 -19.54 -11.96 12.38
C GLU A 20 -19.89 -10.63 11.70
N SER A 21 -20.82 -10.68 10.75
CA SER A 21 -21.31 -9.49 10.07
C SER A 21 -22.17 -8.76 11.08
N VAL A 22 -21.55 -7.87 11.85
CA VAL A 22 -22.29 -6.99 12.74
C VAL A 22 -23.05 -6.02 11.84
N ASP A 23 -24.37 -6.00 11.98
CA ASP A 23 -25.22 -5.06 11.27
C ASP A 23 -24.76 -3.64 11.63
N ALA A 24 -24.34 -2.85 10.64
CA ALA A 24 -23.81 -1.50 10.86
C ALA A 24 -24.83 -0.59 11.57
N ALA A 25 -26.11 -0.99 11.57
CA ALA A 25 -27.21 -0.31 12.24
C ALA A 25 -27.20 -0.42 13.78
N GLU A 26 -26.53 -1.41 14.38
CA GLU A 26 -26.65 -1.68 15.83
C GLU A 26 -25.54 -1.08 16.71
N THR A 27 -24.64 -0.24 16.18
CA THR A 27 -23.62 0.41 17.04
C THR A 27 -23.41 1.90 16.73
N GLN A 28 -23.43 2.73 17.78
CA GLN A 28 -23.07 4.16 17.80
C GLN A 28 -21.57 4.38 17.49
N CYS A 29 -21.09 4.00 16.30
CA CYS A 29 -19.78 4.44 15.84
C CYS A 29 -19.82 5.96 15.65
N VAL A 30 -19.06 6.71 16.46
CA VAL A 30 -18.98 8.15 16.28
C VAL A 30 -17.95 8.47 15.21
N ASN A 31 -18.43 8.90 14.05
CA ASN A 31 -17.57 9.37 12.97
C ASN A 31 -17.25 10.87 13.15
N LYS A 32 -16.01 11.18 13.55
CA LYS A 32 -15.54 12.56 13.77
C LYS A 32 -14.72 13.10 12.61
N TYR A 33 -14.67 12.42 11.47
CA TYR A 33 -13.82 12.81 10.35
C TYR A 33 -14.08 14.25 9.89
N LYS A 34 -13.01 15.06 9.80
CA LYS A 34 -13.05 16.47 9.41
C LYS A 34 -12.30 16.77 8.11
N GLY A 35 -11.75 15.75 7.46
CA GLY A 35 -11.05 15.90 6.19
C GLY A 35 -12.00 16.10 5.00
N TYR A 36 -11.41 15.97 3.81
CA TYR A 36 -12.05 16.22 2.53
C TYR A 36 -13.32 15.41 2.30
N SER A 37 -14.36 16.10 1.83
CA SER A 37 -15.60 15.50 1.37
C SER A 37 -15.71 15.63 -0.14
N PHE A 38 -16.04 14.53 -0.82
CA PHE A 38 -16.31 14.57 -2.25
C PHE A 38 -17.62 15.30 -2.53
N PRO A 39 -17.68 16.18 -3.54
CA PRO A 39 -18.89 16.95 -3.83
C PRO A 39 -20.01 16.10 -4.44
N LYS A 40 -19.67 14.95 -5.04
CA LYS A 40 -20.60 14.01 -5.66
C LYS A 40 -19.98 12.63 -5.84
N ASP A 41 -20.82 11.63 -6.08
CA ASP A 41 -20.40 10.30 -6.47
C ASP A 41 -19.63 10.30 -7.80
N ASN A 42 -18.73 9.32 -7.95
CA ASN A 42 -17.85 9.18 -9.12
C ASN A 42 -17.07 10.48 -9.46
N PHE A 43 -16.76 11.30 -8.44
CA PHE A 43 -15.91 12.46 -8.61
C PHE A 43 -14.53 12.06 -9.13
N THR A 44 -14.06 12.80 -10.14
CA THR A 44 -12.71 12.59 -10.68
C THR A 44 -11.71 13.35 -9.82
N ILE A 45 -10.76 12.62 -9.25
CA ILE A 45 -9.69 13.19 -8.43
C ILE A 45 -8.86 14.19 -9.26
N GLU A 46 -8.55 15.34 -8.65
CA GLU A 46 -7.72 16.40 -9.22
C GLU A 46 -6.38 15.83 -9.72
N ARG A 47 -5.93 16.31 -10.89
CA ARG A 47 -4.63 15.94 -11.47
C ARG A 47 -3.81 17.20 -11.69
N ILE A 48 -2.62 17.28 -11.10
CA ILE A 48 -1.72 18.43 -11.24
C ILE A 48 -0.29 17.96 -11.58
N PRO A 49 0.51 18.72 -12.33
CA PRO A 49 1.93 18.47 -12.45
C PRO A 49 2.61 18.46 -11.09
N VAL A 50 3.46 17.46 -10.83
CA VAL A 50 4.21 17.39 -9.57
C VAL A 50 5.14 18.59 -9.35
N GLU A 51 5.61 19.21 -10.43
CA GLU A 51 6.43 20.42 -10.40
C GLU A 51 5.63 21.70 -10.10
N SER A 52 4.30 21.66 -10.19
CA SER A 52 3.44 22.83 -9.96
C SER A 52 3.07 23.03 -8.49
N VAL A 53 3.65 22.28 -7.57
CA VAL A 53 3.33 22.34 -6.14
C VAL A 53 4.60 22.23 -5.30
N THR A 54 4.75 23.16 -4.36
CA THR A 54 5.83 23.09 -3.37
C THR A 54 5.52 22.07 -2.27
N PRO A 55 6.52 21.56 -1.52
CA PRO A 55 6.27 20.68 -0.38
C PRO A 55 5.30 21.26 0.65
N GLN A 56 5.38 22.57 0.91
CA GLN A 56 4.52 23.30 1.85
C GLN A 56 3.07 23.35 1.35
N GLU A 57 2.87 23.69 0.08
CA GLU A 57 1.54 23.70 -0.53
C GLU A 57 0.96 22.29 -0.61
N PHE A 58 1.77 21.28 -0.95
CA PHE A 58 1.33 19.89 -1.00
C PHE A 58 0.83 19.42 0.37
N PHE A 59 1.62 19.70 1.41
CA PHE A 59 1.25 19.39 2.79
C PHE A 59 -0.03 20.12 3.21
N ALA A 60 -0.10 21.43 3.01
CA ALA A 60 -1.24 22.24 3.44
C ALA A 60 -2.53 21.89 2.67
N ARG A 61 -2.44 21.70 1.35
CA ARG A 61 -3.62 21.50 0.48
C ARG A 61 -4.11 20.07 0.46
N TYR A 62 -3.24 19.07 0.58
CA TYR A 62 -3.60 17.66 0.38
C TYR A 62 -3.44 16.81 1.64
N VAL A 63 -2.30 16.93 2.35
CA VAL A 63 -2.06 16.10 3.54
C VAL A 63 -2.93 16.56 4.72
N CYS A 64 -2.86 17.84 5.10
CA CYS A 64 -3.62 18.38 6.24
C CYS A 64 -5.13 18.24 6.08
N THR A 65 -5.61 18.38 4.84
CA THR A 65 -7.04 18.35 4.51
C THR A 65 -7.53 16.93 4.19
N ARG A 66 -6.64 15.94 4.12
CA ARG A 66 -6.95 14.56 3.69
C ARG A 66 -7.57 14.52 2.28
N THR A 67 -7.09 15.37 1.38
CA THR A 67 -7.57 15.46 0.00
C THR A 67 -6.71 14.59 -0.92
N PRO A 68 -7.28 13.58 -1.60
CA PRO A 68 -6.52 12.81 -2.57
C PRO A 68 -6.19 13.65 -3.81
N VAL A 69 -5.02 13.42 -4.40
CA VAL A 69 -4.57 14.10 -5.62
C VAL A 69 -3.76 13.13 -6.47
N VAL A 70 -3.84 13.28 -7.79
CA VAL A 70 -2.94 12.61 -8.72
C VAL A 70 -1.87 13.60 -9.16
N LEU A 71 -0.63 13.32 -8.77
CA LEU A 71 0.53 14.07 -9.24
C LEU A 71 0.97 13.48 -10.59
N THR A 72 0.92 14.28 -11.65
CA THR A 72 1.37 13.88 -12.99
C THR A 72 2.86 14.17 -13.16
N GLY A 73 3.56 13.30 -13.90
CA GLY A 73 5.02 13.32 -13.98
C GLY A 73 5.64 12.44 -12.89
N TYR A 74 6.92 12.67 -12.60
CA TYR A 74 7.69 11.97 -11.56
C TYR A 74 8.31 12.96 -10.58
N LEU A 75 8.63 12.51 -9.36
CA LEU A 75 9.30 13.33 -8.36
C LEU A 75 10.58 13.96 -8.94
N GLN A 76 10.85 15.20 -8.55
CA GLN A 76 11.97 16.01 -9.07
C GLN A 76 13.28 15.79 -8.27
N ASP A 77 13.31 14.76 -7.44
CA ASP A 77 14.46 14.34 -6.66
C ASP A 77 15.57 13.83 -7.61
N LYS A 78 16.81 14.32 -7.44
CA LYS A 78 17.93 14.01 -8.36
C LYS A 78 18.31 12.52 -8.36
N ASP A 79 18.13 11.89 -7.22
CA ASP A 79 18.35 10.46 -6.97
C ASP A 79 17.16 9.59 -7.39
N PHE A 80 16.02 10.19 -7.76
CA PHE A 80 14.87 9.43 -8.29
C PHE A 80 15.08 9.05 -9.76
N THR A 81 15.97 8.08 -9.97
CA THR A 81 16.34 7.57 -11.30
C THR A 81 15.55 6.34 -11.72
N ALA A 82 14.81 5.72 -10.79
CA ALA A 82 13.96 4.56 -11.02
C ALA A 82 13.01 4.72 -12.23
N PRO A 83 12.35 5.87 -12.48
CA PRO A 83 11.47 6.01 -13.65
C PRO A 83 12.18 5.76 -14.97
N LYS A 84 13.43 6.23 -15.12
CA LYS A 84 14.23 6.01 -16.32
C LYS A 84 14.74 4.57 -16.40
N LYS A 85 15.15 4.00 -15.26
CA LYS A 85 15.84 2.69 -15.23
C LYS A 85 14.90 1.48 -15.21
N TRP A 86 13.72 1.61 -14.62
CA TRP A 86 12.80 0.49 -14.35
C TRP A 86 11.62 0.45 -15.33
N SER A 87 11.28 1.56 -15.99
CA SER A 87 10.08 1.62 -16.85
C SER A 87 10.25 0.93 -18.19
N GLN A 88 11.48 0.92 -18.73
CA GLN A 88 11.77 0.41 -20.09
C GLN A 88 12.21 -1.04 -20.12
N SER A 89 12.87 -1.52 -19.06
CA SER A 89 13.36 -2.90 -18.98
C SER A 89 13.52 -3.34 -17.52
N ASP A 90 13.57 -4.65 -17.33
CA ASP A 90 13.83 -5.26 -16.02
C ASP A 90 15.33 -5.48 -15.75
N GLY A 91 16.22 -5.08 -16.67
CA GLY A 91 17.66 -5.32 -16.56
C GLY A 91 18.28 -4.74 -15.29
N ARG A 92 17.92 -3.51 -14.91
CA ARG A 92 18.39 -2.88 -13.66
C ARG A 92 17.85 -3.60 -12.42
N LEU A 93 16.60 -4.05 -12.47
CA LEU A 93 15.96 -4.78 -11.37
C LEU A 93 16.62 -6.15 -11.17
N MET A 94 16.95 -6.84 -12.26
CA MET A 94 17.70 -8.10 -12.25
C MET A 94 19.13 -7.91 -11.75
N GLU A 95 19.83 -6.87 -12.23
CA GLU A 95 21.20 -6.54 -11.81
C GLU A 95 21.29 -6.34 -10.29
N LEU A 96 20.35 -5.59 -9.71
CA LEU A 96 20.42 -5.20 -8.32
C LEU A 96 19.89 -6.23 -7.35
N ALA A 97 18.83 -6.95 -7.72
CA ALA A 97 18.08 -7.76 -6.76
C ALA A 97 17.62 -9.12 -7.33
N GLY A 98 18.06 -9.50 -8.54
CA GLY A 98 17.55 -10.68 -9.26
C GLY A 98 17.69 -12.01 -8.48
N ASP A 99 18.73 -12.14 -7.67
CA ASP A 99 18.98 -13.35 -6.86
C ASP A 99 18.36 -13.30 -5.47
N THR A 100 17.70 -12.19 -5.11
CA THR A 100 16.99 -12.08 -3.84
C THR A 100 15.79 -13.01 -3.85
N LYS A 101 15.70 -13.92 -2.87
CA LYS A 101 14.52 -14.76 -2.65
C LYS A 101 13.39 -13.90 -2.08
N LEU A 102 12.20 -14.07 -2.65
CA LEU A 102 11.00 -13.34 -2.28
C LEU A 102 9.85 -14.31 -1.98
N THR A 103 9.07 -13.98 -0.97
CA THR A 103 7.73 -14.51 -0.75
C THR A 103 6.75 -13.83 -1.71
N VAL A 104 6.31 -14.55 -2.72
CA VAL A 104 5.42 -14.06 -3.77
C VAL A 104 4.02 -14.65 -3.59
N GLU A 105 2.99 -13.81 -3.65
CA GLU A 105 1.63 -14.32 -3.60
C GLU A 105 1.27 -15.01 -4.92
N ARG A 106 0.63 -16.18 -4.82
CA ARG A 106 0.13 -16.95 -5.97
C ARG A 106 -1.37 -17.20 -5.80
N ARG A 107 -2.18 -16.89 -6.80
CA ARG A 107 -3.61 -17.27 -6.78
C ARG A 107 -3.78 -18.78 -7.05
N GLY A 108 -4.82 -19.39 -6.50
CA GLY A 108 -5.11 -20.82 -6.74
C GLY A 108 -5.59 -21.07 -8.17
N ASP A 109 -6.40 -20.16 -8.69
CA ASP A 109 -6.98 -20.20 -10.04
C ASP A 109 -6.98 -18.83 -10.73
N ILE A 110 -7.05 -18.79 -12.07
CA ILE A 110 -7.07 -17.55 -12.86
C ILE A 110 -8.25 -16.62 -12.55
N HIS A 111 -9.38 -17.17 -12.13
CA HIS A 111 -10.58 -16.43 -11.76
C HIS A 111 -10.57 -15.97 -10.29
N GLU A 112 -9.62 -16.44 -9.49
CA GLU A 112 -9.48 -16.01 -8.10
C GLU A 112 -8.78 -14.66 -7.95
N LYS A 113 -9.08 -14.00 -6.83
CA LYS A 113 -8.44 -12.73 -6.43
C LYS A 113 -7.23 -12.98 -5.54
N PHE A 114 -6.26 -12.08 -5.64
CA PHE A 114 -5.15 -11.98 -4.70
C PHE A 114 -5.62 -11.57 -3.28
N GLY A 115 -4.75 -11.81 -2.32
CA GLY A 115 -4.92 -11.77 -0.87
C GLY A 115 -5.67 -12.99 -0.32
N LYS A 116 -5.33 -14.21 -0.77
CA LYS A 116 -5.86 -15.47 -0.19
C LYS A 116 -4.84 -16.19 0.69
N GLY A 117 -3.60 -15.68 0.76
CA GLY A 117 -2.57 -16.20 1.66
C GLY A 117 -1.79 -17.39 1.10
N ILE A 118 -1.99 -17.76 -0.16
CA ILE A 118 -1.14 -18.73 -0.85
C ILE A 118 0.13 -18.00 -1.30
N ALA A 119 1.26 -18.37 -0.72
CA ALA A 119 2.56 -17.78 -1.02
C ALA A 119 3.55 -18.85 -1.46
N VAL A 120 4.46 -18.47 -2.35
CA VAL A 120 5.55 -19.31 -2.83
C VAL A 120 6.86 -18.52 -2.79
N GLU A 121 7.95 -19.20 -2.47
CA GLU A 121 9.29 -18.62 -2.48
C GLU A 121 9.92 -18.74 -3.87
N MET A 122 10.45 -17.65 -4.41
CA MET A 122 11.23 -17.67 -5.65
C MET A 122 12.26 -16.53 -5.71
N PRO A 123 13.38 -16.69 -6.44
CA PRO A 123 14.25 -15.58 -6.81
C PRO A 123 13.49 -14.51 -7.60
N PHE A 124 13.81 -13.24 -7.38
CA PHE A 124 13.17 -12.13 -8.09
C PHE A 124 13.30 -12.24 -9.62
N ARG A 125 14.43 -12.73 -10.14
CA ARG A 125 14.60 -12.96 -11.58
C ARG A 125 13.56 -13.93 -12.14
N GLU A 126 13.16 -14.93 -11.37
CA GLU A 126 12.17 -15.91 -11.80
C GLU A 126 10.79 -15.27 -11.90
N LEU A 127 10.41 -14.44 -10.93
CA LEU A 127 9.19 -13.63 -11.01
C LEU A 127 9.17 -12.73 -12.25
N LEU A 128 10.28 -12.05 -12.54
CA LEU A 128 10.40 -11.18 -13.72
C LEU A 128 10.24 -11.98 -15.02
N ASN A 129 10.87 -13.16 -15.10
CA ASN A 129 10.73 -14.05 -16.25
C ASN A 129 9.30 -14.59 -16.41
N LEU A 130 8.62 -14.94 -15.30
CA LEU A 130 7.23 -15.35 -15.31
C LEU A 130 6.34 -14.23 -15.85
N ILE A 131 6.47 -13.01 -15.33
CA ILE A 131 5.70 -11.85 -15.79
C ILE A 131 5.98 -11.56 -17.27
N ALA A 132 7.24 -11.62 -17.71
CA ALA A 132 7.62 -11.41 -19.11
C ALA A 132 7.04 -12.47 -20.05
N SER A 133 6.88 -13.71 -19.58
CA SER A 133 6.23 -14.80 -20.34
C SER A 133 4.69 -14.73 -20.29
N GLY A 134 4.14 -13.71 -19.63
CA GLY A 134 2.71 -13.46 -19.56
C GLY A 134 2.00 -14.18 -18.42
N ASP A 135 2.73 -14.60 -17.37
CA ASP A 135 2.13 -15.11 -16.14
C ASP A 135 1.17 -14.08 -15.55
N GLU A 136 0.05 -14.57 -15.04
CA GLU A 136 -0.96 -13.77 -14.36
C GLU A 136 -1.24 -14.31 -12.95
N MET A 137 -0.56 -15.40 -12.56
CA MET A 137 -0.82 -16.14 -11.32
C MET A 137 -0.06 -15.58 -10.13
N HIS A 138 1.05 -14.89 -10.36
CA HIS A 138 1.94 -14.39 -9.32
C HIS A 138 1.85 -12.87 -9.17
N TYR A 139 1.91 -12.43 -7.92
CA TYR A 139 1.90 -11.02 -7.56
C TYR A 139 2.84 -10.77 -6.38
N LEU A 140 3.84 -9.94 -6.61
CA LEU A 140 4.64 -9.36 -5.55
C LEU A 140 3.79 -8.32 -4.81
N THR A 141 3.37 -8.71 -3.62
CA THR A 141 2.66 -7.86 -2.64
C THR A 141 3.65 -7.34 -1.60
N THR A 142 3.16 -6.70 -0.54
CA THR A 142 3.95 -6.18 0.59
C THR A 142 5.07 -7.14 1.01
N GLN A 143 6.29 -6.60 1.12
CA GLN A 143 7.47 -7.36 1.53
C GLN A 143 7.60 -7.35 3.06
N GLU A 144 8.12 -8.45 3.61
CA GLU A 144 8.35 -8.55 5.04
C GLU A 144 9.64 -7.82 5.44
N VAL A 145 9.54 -7.07 6.53
CA VAL A 145 10.61 -6.24 7.07
C VAL A 145 11.11 -6.86 8.37
N ALA A 146 12.41 -6.72 8.63
CA ALA A 146 12.96 -7.09 9.92
C ALA A 146 12.45 -6.12 11.01
N PHE A 147 12.58 -6.54 12.26
CA PHE A 147 12.33 -5.68 13.42
C PHE A 147 13.67 -5.28 14.05
N GLU A 148 13.78 -4.02 14.41
CA GLU A 148 14.87 -3.45 15.17
C GLU A 148 14.81 -3.95 16.63
N GLU A 149 15.91 -3.77 17.39
CA GLU A 149 15.99 -4.19 18.80
C GLU A 149 14.92 -3.56 19.69
N ASP A 150 14.42 -2.37 19.34
CA ASP A 150 13.35 -1.66 20.04
C ASP A 150 11.93 -2.12 19.63
N GLY A 151 11.84 -3.15 18.78
CA GLY A 151 10.60 -3.72 18.28
C GLY A 151 9.95 -2.94 17.14
N ARG A 152 10.61 -1.91 16.60
CA ARG A 152 10.09 -1.18 15.42
C ARG A 152 10.41 -1.93 14.14
N PRO A 153 9.45 -2.04 13.20
CA PRO A 153 9.75 -2.60 11.90
C PRO A 153 10.69 -1.67 11.12
N GLU A 154 11.63 -2.24 10.38
CA GLU A 154 12.41 -1.51 9.40
C GLU A 154 11.51 -0.87 8.34
N ILE A 155 11.97 0.24 7.76
CA ILE A 155 11.21 0.99 6.74
C ILE A 155 11.05 0.18 5.45
N MET A 156 11.97 -0.74 5.14
CA MET A 156 11.90 -1.51 3.89
C MET A 156 12.61 -2.85 4.00
N ALA A 157 12.13 -3.84 3.25
CA ALA A 157 12.70 -5.18 3.23
C ALA A 157 14.12 -5.20 2.63
N PRO A 158 14.97 -6.21 2.93
CA PRO A 158 16.29 -6.36 2.32
C PRO A 158 16.30 -6.28 0.78
N PHE A 159 15.23 -6.76 0.14
CA PHE A 159 14.97 -6.59 -1.29
C PHE A 159 14.93 -5.12 -1.71
N MET A 160 14.11 -4.31 -1.04
CA MET A 160 13.95 -2.89 -1.35
C MET A 160 15.21 -2.08 -1.02
N LYS A 161 15.98 -2.47 0.00
CA LYS A 161 17.27 -1.85 0.33
C LYS A 161 18.26 -1.92 -0.85
N GLN A 162 18.30 -3.03 -1.58
CA GLN A 162 19.15 -3.17 -2.77
C GLN A 162 18.75 -2.21 -3.92
N LEU A 163 17.46 -1.89 -4.02
CA LEU A 163 16.90 -0.99 -5.02
C LEU A 163 16.97 0.49 -4.63
N GLN A 164 17.24 0.81 -3.37
CA GLN A 164 17.16 2.16 -2.79
C GLN A 164 18.08 3.19 -3.47
N GLN A 165 19.16 2.74 -4.10
CA GLN A 165 20.04 3.63 -4.88
C GLN A 165 19.36 4.32 -6.07
N ASP A 166 18.18 3.87 -6.48
CA ASP A 166 17.43 4.45 -7.61
C ASP A 166 16.25 5.34 -7.16
N PHE A 167 16.03 5.54 -5.85
CA PHE A 167 14.97 6.42 -5.32
C PHE A 167 15.31 7.07 -3.96
N PRO A 168 14.79 8.28 -3.69
CA PRO A 168 15.02 8.95 -2.41
C PRO A 168 14.32 8.22 -1.27
N LEU A 169 15.00 8.06 -0.13
CA LEU A 169 14.37 7.55 1.09
C LEU A 169 13.22 8.47 1.54
N ARG A 170 13.43 9.79 1.48
CA ARG A 170 12.42 10.80 1.75
C ARG A 170 12.33 11.76 0.57
N PRO A 171 11.32 11.61 -0.31
CA PRO A 171 11.09 12.54 -1.41
C PRO A 171 10.95 13.98 -0.91
N LYS A 172 11.58 14.95 -1.59
CA LYS A 172 11.49 16.37 -1.19
C LYS A 172 10.07 16.87 -1.06
N LEU A 173 9.17 16.40 -1.93
CA LEU A 173 7.75 16.76 -1.92
C LEU A 173 7.07 16.47 -0.58
N MET A 174 7.53 15.45 0.15
CA MET A 174 6.95 15.02 1.42
C MET A 174 7.34 15.91 2.61
N GLY A 175 8.26 16.87 2.41
CA GLY A 175 8.66 17.83 3.43
C GLY A 175 9.19 17.15 4.71
N HIS A 176 8.45 17.32 5.81
CA HIS A 176 8.80 16.76 7.11
C HIS A 176 8.19 15.37 7.39
N LEU A 177 7.36 14.84 6.49
CA LEU A 177 6.83 13.48 6.62
C LEU A 177 7.96 12.46 6.45
N ILE A 178 7.87 11.37 7.21
CA ILE A 178 8.83 10.27 7.16
C ILE A 178 8.14 9.02 6.60
N PRO A 179 8.86 8.19 5.81
CA PRO A 179 8.32 6.93 5.35
C PRO A 179 8.15 5.98 6.54
N GLN A 180 6.95 5.41 6.66
CA GLN A 180 6.70 4.34 7.61
C GLN A 180 7.02 2.96 7.02
N ASN A 181 6.76 2.78 5.72
CA ASN A 181 7.12 1.57 4.99
C ASN A 181 7.26 1.90 3.49
N ILE A 182 8.20 1.23 2.81
CA ILE A 182 8.39 1.30 1.36
C ILE A 182 8.30 -0.11 0.77
N ASN A 183 7.32 -0.32 -0.12
CA ASN A 183 7.10 -1.58 -0.82
C ASN A 183 7.16 -1.40 -2.34
N MET A 184 7.43 -2.50 -3.04
CA MET A 184 7.16 -2.64 -4.47
C MET A 184 5.92 -3.52 -4.69
N TRP A 185 5.09 -3.17 -5.67
CA TRP A 185 4.01 -4.03 -6.12
C TRP A 185 4.21 -4.36 -7.58
N MET A 186 4.25 -5.65 -7.91
CA MET A 186 4.57 -6.11 -9.25
C MET A 186 3.79 -7.37 -9.60
N GLY A 187 3.25 -7.40 -10.81
CA GLY A 187 2.54 -8.55 -11.34
C GLY A 187 1.95 -8.18 -12.69
N ASN A 188 1.32 -9.15 -13.32
CA ASN A 188 0.68 -8.97 -14.61
C ASN A 188 -0.75 -9.53 -14.57
N ASN A 189 -1.63 -8.94 -15.37
CA ASN A 189 -2.99 -9.41 -15.54
C ASN A 189 -3.59 -8.80 -16.81
N LYS A 190 -3.97 -9.63 -17.78
CA LYS A 190 -4.56 -9.19 -19.05
C LYS A 190 -6.03 -8.79 -18.90
N HIS A 191 -6.71 -9.38 -17.93
CA HIS A 191 -8.15 -9.18 -17.67
C HIS A 191 -8.43 -8.22 -16.50
N GLY A 192 -7.37 -7.66 -15.90
CA GLY A 192 -7.41 -6.88 -14.67
C GLY A 192 -7.46 -7.76 -13.41
N SER A 193 -6.63 -7.40 -12.43
CA SER A 193 -6.73 -7.90 -11.05
C SER A 193 -7.25 -6.79 -10.13
N SER A 194 -7.84 -7.18 -9.00
CA SER A 194 -8.28 -6.24 -7.98
C SER A 194 -7.79 -6.66 -6.61
N THR A 195 -7.22 -5.71 -5.87
CA THR A 195 -7.14 -5.80 -4.41
C THR A 195 -8.52 -5.49 -3.83
N GLY A 196 -8.96 -6.26 -2.84
CA GLY A 196 -10.21 -5.99 -2.15
C GLY A 196 -10.22 -4.60 -1.51
N LEU A 197 -11.42 -4.00 -1.33
CA LEU A 197 -11.55 -2.73 -0.64
C LEU A 197 -10.99 -2.85 0.78
N HIS A 198 -10.14 -1.90 1.15
CA HIS A 198 -9.49 -1.82 2.46
C HIS A 198 -9.14 -0.36 2.77
N HIS A 199 -8.67 -0.13 3.98
CA HIS A 199 -8.05 1.11 4.40
C HIS A 199 -6.70 0.79 5.06
N ASP A 200 -5.80 1.77 5.00
CA ASP A 200 -4.49 1.73 5.63
C ASP A 200 -4.39 2.84 6.68
N HIS A 201 -3.51 2.67 7.66
CA HIS A 201 -3.35 3.63 8.76
C HIS A 201 -2.46 4.82 8.42
N HIS A 202 -1.79 4.80 7.27
CA HIS A 202 -0.76 5.76 6.90
C HIS A 202 -1.10 6.46 5.58
N ASP A 203 -0.66 7.70 5.45
CA ASP A 203 -0.70 8.40 4.17
C ASP A 203 0.14 7.62 3.14
N ASN A 204 -0.36 7.47 1.91
CA ASN A 204 0.25 6.64 0.88
C ASN A 204 0.66 7.46 -0.35
N LEU A 205 1.95 7.49 -0.65
CA LEU A 205 2.49 7.98 -1.92
C LEU A 205 2.67 6.82 -2.88
N TYR A 206 1.66 6.58 -3.73
CA TYR A 206 1.69 5.50 -4.71
C TYR A 206 2.26 5.97 -6.05
N ILE A 207 3.45 5.47 -6.43
CA ILE A 207 4.11 5.84 -7.71
C ILE A 207 4.00 4.68 -8.71
N LEU A 208 3.34 4.93 -9.84
CA LEU A 208 3.15 3.94 -10.90
C LEU A 208 4.34 3.94 -11.87
N MET A 209 5.08 2.84 -11.91
CA MET A 209 6.27 2.69 -12.78
C MET A 209 5.92 2.16 -14.18
N ARG A 210 5.08 1.12 -14.25
CA ARG A 210 4.68 0.44 -15.50
C ARG A 210 3.21 0.04 -15.45
N GLY A 211 2.56 0.03 -16.61
CA GLY A 211 1.18 -0.42 -16.77
C GLY A 211 0.13 0.58 -16.30
N LYS A 212 -0.99 0.09 -15.76
CA LYS A 212 -2.14 0.91 -15.35
C LYS A 212 -2.80 0.32 -14.10
N LYS A 213 -3.12 1.19 -13.14
CA LYS A 213 -4.00 0.86 -12.00
C LYS A 213 -5.21 1.80 -11.98
N ARG A 214 -6.37 1.26 -11.60
CA ARG A 214 -7.59 2.03 -11.36
C ARG A 214 -7.86 2.05 -9.85
N PHE A 215 -7.79 3.23 -9.26
CA PHE A 215 -8.16 3.44 -7.86
C PHE A 215 -9.61 3.91 -7.77
N ARG A 216 -10.35 3.31 -6.83
CA ARG A 216 -11.65 3.81 -6.38
C ARG A 216 -11.51 4.07 -4.89
N LEU A 217 -11.69 5.32 -4.48
CA LEU A 217 -11.54 5.76 -3.10
C LEU A 217 -12.93 6.05 -2.52
N TYR A 218 -13.09 5.74 -1.23
CA TYR A 218 -14.26 6.08 -0.43
C TYR A 218 -13.79 6.93 0.74
N SER A 219 -14.58 7.96 1.10
CA SER A 219 -14.21 8.84 2.20
C SER A 219 -14.35 8.10 3.54
N PRO A 220 -13.48 8.38 4.54
CA PRO A 220 -13.72 7.93 5.90
C PRO A 220 -15.07 8.38 6.48
N ARG A 221 -15.72 9.39 5.90
CA ARG A 221 -17.12 9.77 6.22
C ARG A 221 -18.13 8.64 6.01
N ASP A 222 -17.87 7.77 5.05
CA ASP A 222 -18.75 6.68 4.67
C ASP A 222 -18.35 5.35 5.32
N ALA A 223 -17.46 5.37 6.33
CA ALA A 223 -16.94 4.16 6.97
C ALA A 223 -18.05 3.23 7.49
N ASP A 224 -19.14 3.80 8.00
CA ASP A 224 -20.35 3.11 8.46
C ASP A 224 -21.08 2.35 7.33
N LYS A 225 -20.90 2.76 6.08
CA LYS A 225 -21.49 2.13 4.89
C LYS A 225 -20.57 1.11 4.23
N MET A 226 -19.34 0.93 4.73
CA MET A 226 -18.33 0.08 4.10
C MET A 226 -18.37 -1.38 4.56
N TYR A 227 -19.21 -1.73 5.54
CA TYR A 227 -19.36 -3.11 6.06
C TYR A 227 -18.00 -3.77 6.37
N VAL A 228 -17.16 -3.04 7.10
CA VAL A 228 -15.80 -3.49 7.43
C VAL A 228 -15.81 -4.75 8.29
N ARG A 229 -14.75 -5.56 8.20
CA ARG A 229 -14.56 -6.68 9.12
C ARG A 229 -14.13 -6.16 10.50
N GLY A 230 -14.85 -6.59 11.54
CA GLY A 230 -14.66 -6.14 12.92
C GLY A 230 -15.54 -4.94 13.28
N ARG A 231 -15.71 -4.70 14.58
CA ARG A 231 -16.59 -3.64 15.09
C ARG A 231 -15.85 -2.31 15.20
N MET A 232 -16.28 -1.31 14.43
CA MET A 232 -15.72 0.05 14.54
C MET A 232 -16.12 0.69 15.87
N ALA A 233 -15.13 1.20 16.61
CA ALA A 233 -15.33 1.96 17.83
C ALA A 233 -15.61 3.43 17.49
N HIS A 234 -14.76 4.04 16.65
CA HIS A 234 -14.85 5.44 16.28
C HIS A 234 -13.95 5.75 15.07
N VAL A 235 -14.31 6.80 14.31
CA VAL A 235 -13.45 7.36 13.25
C VAL A 235 -12.91 8.70 13.70
N HIS A 236 -11.59 8.82 13.74
CA HIS A 236 -10.86 10.02 14.18
C HIS A 236 -11.03 11.21 13.22
N PRO A 237 -10.76 12.45 13.66
CA PRO A 237 -10.79 13.63 12.79
C PRO A 237 -9.94 13.51 11.53
N ASN A 238 -8.83 12.77 11.58
CA ASN A 238 -7.94 12.51 10.46
C ASN A 238 -8.40 11.35 9.54
N GLY A 239 -9.39 10.56 9.94
CA GLY A 239 -9.96 9.46 9.17
C GLY A 239 -9.49 8.08 9.61
N LEU A 240 -8.62 7.99 10.62
CA LEU A 240 -8.22 6.72 11.21
C LEU A 240 -9.44 6.02 11.82
N ILE A 241 -9.64 4.75 11.45
CA ILE A 241 -10.74 3.92 11.96
C ILE A 241 -10.19 3.07 13.11
N ASN A 242 -10.71 3.29 14.32
CA ASN A 242 -10.45 2.42 15.46
C ASN A 242 -11.46 1.29 15.52
N TYR A 243 -10.98 0.10 15.88
CA TYR A 243 -11.81 -1.07 16.13
C TYR A 243 -11.81 -1.42 17.60
N VAL A 244 -12.93 -1.95 18.09
CA VAL A 244 -13.04 -2.34 19.49
C VAL A 244 -12.04 -3.45 19.84
N GLY A 245 -11.32 -3.29 20.94
CA GLY A 245 -10.24 -4.19 21.39
C GLY A 245 -8.91 -3.98 20.66
N LYS A 246 -8.81 -2.96 19.80
CA LYS A 246 -7.59 -2.54 19.07
C LYS A 246 -7.51 -1.02 18.99
N GLU A 247 -7.97 -0.34 20.03
CA GLU A 247 -8.04 1.11 20.07
C GLU A 247 -6.63 1.70 20.02
N THR A 248 -6.37 2.50 18.99
CA THR A 248 -5.17 3.32 18.89
C THR A 248 -5.53 4.78 19.21
N THR A 249 -4.70 5.44 20.02
CA THR A 249 -4.90 6.86 20.39
C THR A 249 -4.66 7.79 19.22
#